data_AF-A0A967BG30-F1
#
_entry.id   AF-A0A967BG30-F1
#
_cell.length_a   1.000
_cell.length_b   1.000
_cell.length_c   1.000
_cell.angle_alpha   90.00
_cell.angle_beta   90.00
_cell.angle_gamma   90.00
#
_symmetry.space_group_name_H-M   'P 1'
#
loop_
_entity.id
_entity.type
_entity.pdbx_description
1 polymer ?
#
loop_
_entity_poly.entity_id
_entity_poly.type
_entity_poly.pdbx_seq_one_letter_code
_entity_poly.pdbx_strand_id
1 'polypeptide(L)'
;MIVTSVPAYAQELVAQIFEHYQTECNEMQPDLPAIDEDISDQGPPELRPLESTVYDIQLTPNGKTGTVVYPDFWCENAGHPFCGTGGCGFYIIVDDKVFERQGGHRPHSIASEKGVYVIIPIHGSGCEDSTGQSGAGADSCSVVAIWDDKAETFHSVRQELRQSDVARR
;
A
#
# COMPACT_ATOMS: atom_id res chain seq x y z
N MET A 1 3.30 -17.92 8.05
CA MET A 1 1.93 -18.13 7.54
C MET A 1 1.93 -17.64 6.09
N ILE A 2 1.75 -18.54 5.12
CA ILE A 2 2.08 -18.27 3.72
C ILE A 2 0.87 -17.64 3.03
N VAL A 3 1.01 -16.38 2.62
CA VAL A 3 0.08 -15.72 1.69
C VAL A 3 -0.01 -16.59 0.43
N THR A 4 -1.22 -16.97 0.05
CA THR A 4 -1.51 -17.78 -1.13
C THR A 4 -0.92 -17.11 -2.38
N SER A 5 0.21 -17.70 -2.83
CA SER A 5 0.98 -17.48 -4.05
C SER A 5 0.98 -16.05 -4.61
N VAL A 6 1.84 -15.20 -4.05
CA VAL A 6 2.33 -14.01 -4.77
C VAL A 6 2.80 -14.46 -6.16
N PRO A 7 2.31 -13.85 -7.26
CA PRO A 7 2.73 -14.21 -8.61
C PRO A 7 4.25 -14.12 -8.76
N ALA A 8 4.84 -15.03 -9.54
CA ALA A 8 6.30 -15.11 -9.68
C ALA A 8 6.95 -13.77 -10.08
N TYR A 9 6.26 -12.95 -10.88
CA TYR A 9 6.74 -11.62 -11.27
C TYR A 9 6.87 -10.65 -10.09
N ALA A 10 6.01 -10.77 -9.08
CA ALA A 10 5.93 -9.84 -7.97
C ALA A 10 6.76 -10.27 -6.75
N GLN A 11 7.20 -11.53 -6.69
CA GLN A 11 7.85 -12.10 -5.48
C GLN A 11 9.05 -11.29 -5.01
N GLU A 12 9.96 -10.92 -5.91
CA GLU A 12 11.15 -10.15 -5.57
C GLU A 12 10.79 -8.72 -5.13
N LEU A 13 9.86 -8.06 -5.82
CA LEU A 13 9.44 -6.70 -5.51
C LEU A 13 8.65 -6.63 -4.19
N VAL A 14 7.81 -7.62 -3.90
CA VAL A 14 7.15 -7.77 -2.59
C VAL A 14 8.20 -7.94 -1.50
N ALA A 15 9.20 -8.79 -1.70
CA ALA A 15 10.27 -8.99 -0.72
C ALA A 15 11.05 -7.70 -0.44
N GLN A 16 11.37 -6.92 -1.48
CA GLN A 16 12.04 -5.62 -1.33
C GLN A 16 11.19 -4.61 -0.54
N ILE A 17 9.89 -4.56 -0.79
CA ILE A 17 8.97 -3.71 -0.01
C ILE A 17 8.96 -4.14 1.47
N PHE A 18 8.87 -5.44 1.76
CA PHE A 18 8.92 -5.94 3.13
C PHE A 18 10.26 -5.64 3.82
N GLU A 19 11.38 -5.79 3.10
CA GLU A 19 12.72 -5.47 3.61
C GLU A 19 12.87 -3.98 3.92
N HIS A 20 12.29 -3.12 3.09
CA HIS A 20 12.22 -1.68 3.35
C HIS A 20 11.51 -1.38 4.68
N TYR A 21 10.30 -1.92 4.90
CA TYR A 21 9.58 -1.71 6.17
C TYR A 21 10.23 -2.39 7.38
N GLN A 22 10.91 -3.53 7.18
CA GLN A 22 11.68 -4.17 8.24
C GLN A 22 12.85 -3.29 8.66
N THR A 23 13.52 -2.65 7.70
CA THR A 23 14.58 -1.66 7.96
C THR A 23 14.02 -0.48 8.76
N GLU A 24 12.90 0.12 8.33
CA GLU A 24 12.28 1.22 9.08
C GLU A 24 11.86 0.80 10.50
N CYS A 25 11.32 -0.41 10.66
CA CYS A 25 10.95 -0.97 11.97
C CYS A 25 12.17 -1.16 12.89
N ASN A 26 13.33 -1.54 12.34
CA ASN A 26 14.58 -1.63 13.10
C ASN A 26 15.10 -0.23 13.50
N GLU A 27 15.02 0.74 12.58
CA GLU A 27 15.54 2.09 12.79
C GLU A 27 14.77 2.88 13.85
N MET A 28 13.48 2.61 14.05
CA MET A 28 12.67 3.30 15.06
C MET A 28 12.86 2.78 16.49
N GLN A 29 13.42 1.58 16.68
CA GLN A 29 13.55 0.98 18.03
C GLN A 29 14.28 1.86 19.05
N PRO A 30 15.42 2.52 18.73
CA PRO A 30 16.17 3.30 19.71
C PRO A 30 15.39 4.49 20.29
N ASP A 31 14.38 4.98 19.58
CA ASP A 31 13.58 6.15 19.97
C ASP A 31 12.32 5.77 20.76
N LEU A 32 12.02 4.47 20.87
CA LEU A 32 10.87 4.00 21.64
C LEU A 32 11.17 4.07 23.14
N PRO A 33 10.17 4.41 23.97
CA PRO A 33 10.33 4.34 25.42
C PRO A 33 10.75 2.92 25.82
N ALA A 34 11.80 2.82 26.65
CA ALA A 34 12.17 1.54 27.23
C ALA A 34 10.98 0.95 27.99
N ILE A 35 10.44 -0.15 27.50
CA ILE A 35 9.56 -1.02 28.25
C ILE A 35 10.47 -1.80 29.20
N ASP A 36 10.12 -1.93 30.48
CA ASP A 36 10.94 -2.50 31.59
C ASP A 36 11.38 -3.98 31.40
N GLU A 37 11.27 -4.53 30.19
CA GLU A 37 11.76 -5.85 29.84
C GLU A 37 13.24 -5.78 29.43
N ASP A 38 14.02 -6.76 29.87
CA ASP A 38 15.44 -6.87 29.60
C ASP A 38 15.69 -7.05 28.09
N ILE A 39 15.88 -5.92 27.39
CA ILE A 39 16.10 -5.81 25.93
C ILE A 39 17.37 -6.56 25.49
N SER A 40 18.22 -7.02 26.43
CA SER A 40 19.53 -7.61 26.10
C SER A 40 19.48 -9.01 25.47
N ASP A 41 18.31 -9.65 25.41
CA ASP A 41 18.17 -11.04 24.92
C ASP A 41 17.13 -11.21 23.79
N GLN A 42 16.59 -10.12 23.24
CA GLN A 42 15.63 -10.17 22.13
C GLN A 42 16.34 -9.89 20.80
N GLY A 43 16.06 -10.69 19.77
CA GLY A 43 16.60 -10.53 18.41
C GLY A 43 16.16 -9.21 17.75
N PRO A 44 16.44 -9.01 16.44
CA PRO A 44 15.90 -7.86 15.72
C PRO A 44 14.36 -7.84 15.84
N PRO A 45 13.74 -6.65 15.97
CA PRO A 45 12.29 -6.53 16.16
C PRO A 45 11.56 -7.17 14.99
N GLU A 46 10.50 -7.94 15.28
CA GLU A 46 9.76 -8.63 14.24
C GLU A 46 8.76 -7.70 13.55
N LEU A 47 8.87 -7.57 12.21
CA LEU A 47 7.82 -7.02 11.37
C LEU A 47 6.82 -8.12 11.00
N ARG A 48 5.57 -7.99 11.45
CA ARG A 48 4.50 -8.96 11.19
C ARG A 48 3.48 -8.41 10.19
N PRO A 49 3.29 -9.03 9.01
CA PRO A 49 2.14 -8.75 8.15
C PRO A 49 0.84 -9.19 8.82
N LEU A 50 -0.19 -8.35 8.70
CA LEU A 50 -1.56 -8.73 9.01
C LEU A 50 -2.20 -9.48 7.84
N GLU A 51 -3.41 -9.99 8.08
CA GLU A 51 -4.20 -10.61 7.01
C GLU A 51 -4.45 -9.60 5.88
N SER A 52 -4.39 -10.10 4.63
CA SER A 52 -4.62 -9.30 3.43
C SER A 52 -3.67 -8.10 3.26
N THR A 53 -2.42 -8.19 3.76
CA THR A 53 -1.34 -7.26 3.37
C THR A 53 -1.03 -7.35 1.89
N VAL A 54 -1.03 -8.57 1.32
CA VAL A 54 -0.72 -8.79 -0.10
C VAL A 54 -1.89 -9.48 -0.79
N TYR A 55 -2.37 -8.90 -1.89
CA TYR A 55 -3.52 -9.40 -2.65
C TYR A 55 -3.51 -8.88 -4.08
N ASP A 56 -4.16 -9.58 -5.00
CA ASP A 56 -4.23 -9.15 -6.40
C ASP A 56 -5.51 -8.35 -6.69
N ILE A 57 -5.40 -7.40 -7.62
CA ILE A 57 -6.52 -6.67 -8.20
C ILE A 57 -6.52 -6.80 -9.73
N GLN A 58 -7.69 -6.79 -10.34
CA GLN A 58 -7.81 -6.78 -11.81
C GLN A 58 -7.48 -5.38 -12.34
N LEU A 59 -6.71 -5.29 -13.42
CA LEU A 59 -6.34 -4.01 -14.06
C LEU A 59 -6.97 -3.84 -15.44
N THR A 60 -7.28 -4.94 -16.13
CA THR A 60 -7.88 -4.90 -17.47
C THR A 60 -8.97 -5.94 -17.64
N PRO A 61 -9.93 -5.72 -18.56
CA PRO A 61 -10.96 -6.72 -18.87
C PRO A 61 -10.40 -8.06 -19.34
N ASN A 62 -9.20 -8.04 -19.95
CA ASN A 62 -8.53 -9.22 -20.49
C ASN A 62 -7.75 -10.02 -19.43
N GLY A 63 -7.89 -9.65 -18.16
CA GLY A 63 -7.33 -10.43 -17.05
C GLY A 63 -5.92 -10.04 -16.63
N LYS A 64 -5.39 -8.90 -17.08
CA LYS A 64 -4.16 -8.35 -16.47
C LYS A 64 -4.45 -8.00 -15.02
N THR A 65 -3.57 -8.39 -14.11
CA THR A 65 -3.66 -8.14 -12.67
C THR A 65 -2.50 -7.28 -12.19
N GLY A 66 -2.65 -6.69 -11.02
CA GLY A 66 -1.56 -6.11 -10.26
C GLY A 66 -1.59 -6.64 -8.83
N THR A 67 -0.42 -6.85 -8.24
CA THR A 67 -0.27 -7.28 -6.86
C THR A 67 -0.18 -6.05 -5.96
N VAL A 68 -1.11 -5.91 -5.03
CA VAL A 68 -1.12 -4.85 -4.02
C VAL A 68 -0.31 -5.29 -2.81
N VAL A 69 0.51 -4.37 -2.28
CA VAL A 69 1.07 -4.46 -0.93
C VAL A 69 0.51 -3.30 -0.11
N TYR A 70 -0.36 -3.61 0.84
CA TYR A 70 -0.93 -2.67 1.81
C TYR A 70 -0.18 -2.85 3.15
N PRO A 71 0.73 -1.93 3.53
CA PRO A 71 1.71 -2.09 4.60
C PRO A 71 1.11 -1.89 6.00
N ASP A 72 0.01 -2.59 6.28
CA ASP A 72 -0.60 -2.71 7.60
C ASP A 72 0.19 -3.67 8.47
N PHE A 73 1.46 -3.32 8.69
CA PHE A 73 2.40 -4.12 9.44
C PHE A 73 2.32 -3.79 10.93
N TRP A 74 2.48 -4.82 11.74
CA TRP A 74 2.82 -4.66 13.15
C TRP A 74 4.33 -4.68 13.29
N CYS A 75 4.91 -3.63 13.87
CA CYS A 75 6.30 -3.57 14.26
C CYS A 75 6.40 -3.78 15.77
N GLU A 76 7.22 -4.73 16.20
CA GLU A 76 7.48 -4.98 17.61
C GLU A 76 7.89 -3.70 18.34
N ASN A 77 7.34 -3.51 19.56
CA ASN A 77 7.48 -2.30 20.40
C ASN A 77 6.86 -1.00 19.84
N ALA A 78 6.62 -0.89 18.53
CA ALA A 78 6.08 0.31 17.89
C ALA A 78 4.59 0.24 17.52
N GLY A 79 4.00 -0.96 17.48
CA GLY A 79 2.61 -1.16 17.09
C GLY A 79 2.40 -1.02 15.58
N HIS A 80 1.56 -0.08 15.14
CA HIS A 80 1.26 0.18 13.72
C HIS A 80 1.85 1.51 13.23
N PRO A 81 3.19 1.64 13.15
CA PRO A 81 3.83 2.93 12.89
C PRO A 81 3.61 3.44 11.46
N PHE A 82 3.30 2.56 10.51
CA PHE A 82 3.16 2.88 9.08
C PHE A 82 1.74 3.27 8.67
N CYS A 83 0.80 3.32 9.61
CA CYS A 83 -0.61 3.57 9.36
C CYS A 83 -1.16 4.68 10.25
N GLY A 84 -1.88 5.62 9.64
CA GLY A 84 -2.58 6.69 10.35
C GLY A 84 -4.08 6.71 10.06
N THR A 85 -4.76 7.76 10.52
CA THR A 85 -6.19 7.98 10.22
C THR A 85 -6.46 8.10 8.73
N GLY A 86 -5.48 8.58 7.97
CA GLY A 86 -5.52 8.66 6.51
C GLY A 86 -5.22 7.35 5.77
N GLY A 87 -5.03 6.23 6.49
CA GLY A 87 -4.61 4.94 5.94
C GLY A 87 -3.09 4.74 5.93
N CYS A 88 -2.63 3.64 5.35
CA CYS A 88 -1.23 3.19 5.39
C CYS A 88 -0.42 3.58 4.14
N GLY A 89 -1.07 4.09 3.10
CA GLY A 89 -0.48 4.03 1.76
C GLY A 89 -0.50 2.61 1.23
N PHE A 90 0.02 2.42 0.02
CA PHE A 90 0.12 1.10 -0.60
C PHE A 90 1.00 1.15 -1.83
N TYR A 91 1.37 -0.05 -2.27
CA TYR A 91 2.05 -0.31 -3.53
C TYR A 91 1.15 -1.13 -4.45
N ILE A 92 1.24 -0.90 -5.76
CA ILE A 92 0.69 -1.77 -6.79
C ILE A 92 1.85 -2.17 -7.70
N ILE A 93 2.11 -3.47 -7.77
CA ILE A 93 3.11 -4.08 -8.62
C ILE A 93 2.43 -4.57 -9.88
N VAL A 94 2.92 -4.14 -11.04
CA VAL A 94 2.43 -4.57 -12.35
C VAL A 94 3.64 -4.94 -13.19
N ASP A 95 3.71 -6.21 -13.58
CA ASP A 95 4.90 -6.77 -14.25
C ASP A 95 6.17 -6.51 -13.40
N ASP A 96 7.13 -5.73 -13.90
CA ASP A 96 8.37 -5.38 -13.20
C ASP A 96 8.36 -3.96 -12.58
N LYS A 97 7.20 -3.28 -12.58
CA LYS A 97 7.07 -1.90 -12.11
C LYS A 97 6.32 -1.82 -10.80
N VAL A 98 6.76 -0.90 -9.95
CA VAL A 98 6.11 -0.59 -8.68
C VAL A 98 5.54 0.82 -8.74
N PHE A 99 4.28 0.95 -8.39
CA PHE A 99 3.58 2.22 -8.21
C PHE A 99 3.19 2.35 -6.75
N GLU A 100 3.19 3.56 -6.22
CA GLU A 100 2.88 3.82 -4.82
C GLU A 100 1.97 5.02 -4.64
N ARG A 101 1.29 5.02 -3.51
CA ARG A 101 0.61 6.19 -2.95
C ARG A 101 0.96 6.32 -1.48
N GLN A 102 1.28 7.55 -1.08
CA GLN A 102 1.45 7.91 0.32
C GLN A 102 0.08 8.15 0.95
N GLY A 103 -0.25 7.37 2.00
CA GLY A 103 -1.59 7.35 2.60
C GLY A 103 -2.66 6.77 1.68
N GLY A 104 -3.89 6.69 2.19
CA GLY A 104 -5.01 6.02 1.54
C GLY A 104 -5.21 4.61 2.06
N HIS A 105 -6.38 4.06 1.75
CA HIS A 105 -6.80 2.74 2.20
C HIS A 105 -6.65 1.71 1.07
N ARG A 106 -6.96 0.46 1.38
CA ARG A 106 -6.83 -0.70 0.48
C ARG A 106 -7.50 -0.42 -0.88
N PRO A 107 -6.73 -0.33 -1.99
CA PRO A 107 -7.31 -0.17 -3.31
C PRO A 107 -8.01 -1.46 -3.74
N HIS A 108 -9.03 -1.31 -4.59
CA HIS A 108 -9.76 -2.43 -5.19
C HIS A 108 -10.23 -2.06 -6.59
N SER A 109 -10.54 -3.07 -7.40
CA SER A 109 -10.95 -2.85 -8.78
C SER A 109 -12.43 -3.07 -9.00
N ILE A 110 -13.01 -2.24 -9.87
CA ILE A 110 -14.38 -2.41 -10.37
C ILE A 110 -14.32 -2.59 -11.88
N ALA A 111 -14.88 -3.69 -12.36
CA ALA A 111 -15.04 -3.96 -13.79
C ALA A 111 -16.37 -3.39 -14.32
N SER A 112 -16.33 -2.89 -15.55
CA SER A 112 -17.50 -2.41 -16.30
C SER A 112 -17.35 -2.72 -17.79
N GLU A 113 -18.39 -2.47 -18.58
CA GLU A 113 -18.33 -2.55 -20.05
C GLU A 113 -17.27 -1.62 -20.67
N LYS A 114 -16.92 -0.52 -19.98
CA LYS A 114 -15.97 0.49 -20.48
C LYS A 114 -14.52 0.20 -20.10
N GLY A 115 -14.29 -0.79 -19.23
CA GLY A 115 -12.95 -1.08 -18.70
C GLY A 115 -12.98 -1.42 -17.22
N VAL A 116 -11.78 -1.55 -16.66
CA VAL A 116 -11.54 -1.80 -15.24
C VAL A 116 -10.96 -0.53 -14.61
N TYR A 117 -11.49 -0.16 -13.45
CA TYR A 117 -11.11 1.03 -12.71
C TYR A 117 -10.54 0.62 -11.36
N VAL A 118 -9.35 1.11 -11.01
CA VAL A 118 -8.80 0.97 -9.67
C VAL A 118 -9.36 2.09 -8.82
N ILE A 119 -10.20 1.74 -7.85
CA ILE A 119 -10.74 2.64 -6.84
C ILE A 119 -9.73 2.71 -5.70
N ILE A 120 -9.33 3.94 -5.38
CA ILE A 120 -8.39 4.23 -4.31
C ILE A 120 -9.16 5.02 -3.25
N PRO A 121 -9.60 4.39 -2.16
CA PRO A 121 -10.22 5.13 -1.06
C PRO A 121 -9.17 5.97 -0.35
N ILE A 122 -9.49 7.23 -0.06
CA ILE A 122 -8.62 8.18 0.61
C ILE A 122 -9.35 8.82 1.78
N HIS A 123 -8.62 9.52 2.64
CA HIS A 123 -9.19 10.25 3.77
C HIS A 123 -10.25 11.26 3.28
N GLY A 124 -11.37 11.38 3.99
CA GLY A 124 -12.50 12.20 3.52
C GLY A 124 -12.18 13.68 3.32
N SER A 125 -11.19 14.22 4.06
CA SER A 125 -10.67 15.59 3.85
C SER A 125 -9.93 15.79 2.53
N GLY A 126 -9.67 14.73 1.77
CA GLY A 126 -9.13 14.78 0.41
C GLY A 126 -10.17 15.14 -0.65
N CYS A 127 -11.46 15.09 -0.31
CA CYS A 127 -12.56 15.46 -1.20
C CYS A 127 -13.22 16.77 -0.76
N GLU A 128 -13.89 17.41 -1.72
CA GLU A 128 -14.82 18.50 -1.49
C GLU A 128 -16.23 18.06 -1.88
N ASP A 129 -17.24 18.51 -1.14
CA ASP A 129 -18.64 18.31 -1.46
C ASP A 129 -19.11 19.22 -2.62
N SER A 130 -20.38 19.09 -3.02
CA SER A 130 -20.97 19.90 -4.11
C SER A 130 -21.02 21.41 -3.83
N THR A 131 -20.69 21.85 -2.62
CA THR A 131 -20.59 23.26 -2.22
C THR A 131 -19.15 23.75 -2.09
N GLY A 132 -18.16 22.88 -2.32
CA GLY A 132 -16.74 23.19 -2.19
C GLY A 132 -16.21 23.06 -0.76
N GLN A 133 -16.96 22.44 0.16
CA GLN A 133 -16.50 22.20 1.53
C GLN A 133 -15.73 20.88 1.62
N SER A 134 -14.57 20.90 2.28
CA SER A 134 -13.79 19.69 2.53
C SER A 134 -14.54 18.72 3.44
N GLY A 135 -14.43 17.41 3.15
CA GLY A 135 -15.04 16.35 3.97
C GLY A 135 -14.35 16.15 5.32
N ALA A 136 -15.06 15.52 6.25
CA ALA A 136 -14.49 14.99 7.49
C ALA A 136 -13.69 13.71 7.22
N GLY A 137 -12.80 13.32 8.14
CA GLY A 137 -11.92 12.16 7.92
C GLY A 137 -12.63 10.83 7.65
N ALA A 138 -13.80 10.64 8.27
CA ALA A 138 -14.62 9.43 8.10
C ALA A 138 -15.54 9.48 6.86
N ASP A 139 -15.60 10.60 6.14
CA ASP A 139 -16.43 10.71 4.96
C ASP A 139 -15.86 9.84 3.83
N SER A 140 -16.76 9.27 3.03
CA SER A 140 -16.37 8.47 1.87
C SER A 140 -15.74 9.38 0.81
N CYS A 141 -14.48 9.12 0.50
CA CYS A 141 -13.74 9.81 -0.54
C CYS A 141 -12.87 8.81 -1.29
N SER A 142 -12.94 8.86 -2.63
CA SER A 142 -12.17 7.95 -3.48
C SER A 142 -11.69 8.68 -4.73
N VAL A 143 -10.49 8.31 -5.16
CA VAL A 143 -9.94 8.67 -6.47
C VAL A 143 -9.86 7.44 -7.35
N VAL A 144 -9.73 7.65 -8.65
CA VAL A 144 -9.69 6.59 -9.64
C VAL A 144 -8.36 6.61 -10.36
N ALA A 145 -7.79 5.42 -10.54
CA ALA A 145 -6.67 5.19 -11.45
C ALA A 145 -7.05 4.14 -12.50
N ILE A 146 -6.50 4.29 -13.70
CA ILE A 146 -6.74 3.40 -14.84
C ILE A 146 -5.39 2.94 -15.38
N TRP A 147 -5.20 1.64 -15.52
CA TRP A 147 -4.01 1.08 -16.14
C TRP A 147 -4.04 1.27 -17.67
N ASP A 148 -2.93 1.74 -18.23
CA ASP A 148 -2.70 1.86 -19.67
C ASP A 148 -1.65 0.84 -20.11
N ASP A 149 -2.09 -0.20 -20.83
CA ASP A 149 -1.19 -1.25 -21.33
C ASP A 149 -0.12 -0.74 -22.31
N LYS A 150 -0.39 0.35 -23.05
CA LYS A 150 0.56 0.86 -24.05
C LYS A 150 1.64 1.72 -23.42
N ALA A 151 1.25 2.53 -22.43
CA ALA A 151 2.18 3.38 -21.69
C ALA A 151 2.80 2.65 -20.48
N GLU A 152 2.27 1.48 -20.13
CA GLU A 152 2.67 0.66 -18.99
C GLU A 152 2.72 1.48 -17.69
N THR A 153 1.65 2.24 -17.44
CA THR A 153 1.51 3.16 -16.30
C THR A 153 0.04 3.38 -15.91
N PHE A 154 -0.19 4.04 -14.78
CA PHE A 154 -1.51 4.45 -14.33
C PHE A 154 -1.81 5.91 -14.72
N HIS A 155 -3.00 6.14 -15.28
CA HIS A 155 -3.58 7.48 -15.40
C HIS A 155 -4.47 7.77 -14.20
N SER A 156 -4.19 8.87 -13.51
CA SER A 156 -4.99 9.36 -12.39
C SER A 156 -4.93 10.89 -12.35
N VAL A 157 -5.95 11.51 -11.73
CA VAL A 157 -5.86 12.94 -11.41
C VAL A 157 -4.66 13.16 -10.49
N ARG A 158 -3.93 14.26 -10.65
CA ARG A 158 -2.85 14.68 -9.71
C ARG A 158 -1.78 13.62 -9.37
N GLN A 159 -1.61 12.57 -10.19
CA GLN A 159 -0.65 11.48 -9.94
C GLN A 159 -0.89 10.76 -8.60
N GLU A 160 -2.14 10.39 -8.32
CA GLU A 160 -2.51 9.62 -7.11
C GLU A 160 -1.77 8.27 -7.01
N LEU A 161 -1.25 7.76 -8.13
CA LEU A 161 -0.26 6.69 -8.17
C LEU A 161 0.99 7.18 -8.88
N ARG A 162 2.10 7.29 -8.14
CA ARG A 162 3.41 7.62 -8.69
C ARG A 162 4.25 6.35 -8.84
N GLN A 163 5.22 6.36 -9.75
CA GLN A 163 6.20 5.28 -9.79
C GLN A 163 7.05 5.30 -8.52
N SER A 164 7.22 4.15 -7.89
CA SER A 164 7.98 4.00 -6.65
C SER A 164 9.47 3.82 -6.92
N ASP A 165 10.27 4.26 -5.96
CA ASP A 165 11.71 4.08 -5.94
C ASP A 165 12.14 2.95 -4.99
N VAL A 166 11.20 2.39 -4.21
CA VAL A 166 11.46 1.39 -3.17
C VAL A 166 12.09 0.10 -3.70
N ALA A 167 11.86 -0.21 -4.97
CA ALA A 167 12.27 -1.45 -5.60
C ALA A 167 13.12 -1.26 -6.87
N ARG A 168 13.84 -0.13 -6.96
CA ARG A 168 14.76 0.11 -8.08
C ARG A 168 16.06 -0.67 -7.87
N ARG A 169 16.36 -1.56 -8.83
CA ARG A 169 17.71 -2.09 -9.05
C ARG A 169 18.67 -1.00 -9.53
#